data_AF-A0A3B8XXU0-F1
#
_entry.id   AF-A0A3B8XXU0-F1
#
_cell.length_a   1.000
_cell.length_b   1.000
_cell.length_c   1.000
_cell.angle_alpha   90.00
_cell.angle_beta   90.00
_cell.angle_gamma   90.00
#
_symmetry.space_group_name_H-M   'P 1'
#
loop_
_entity.id
_entity.type
_entity.pdbx_description
1 polymer ?
#
loop_
_entity_poly.entity_id
_entity_poly.type
_entity_poly.pdbx_seq_one_letter_code
_entity_poly.pdbx_strand_id
1 'polypeptide(L)'
;MSKLKLHLDADTSIKALHSALVNKGYDVTRTPTDWMALDASDDVQLLGAIAQKRCIFTFNIRDFLILGERYKNHYGIILAAQSSWNLSSLIAALSKMLSETEAAELQGQIRWLNQWKC
;
A
#
# COMPACT_ATOMS: atom_id res chain seq x y z
N MET A 1 12.34 -15.72 4.76
CA MET A 1 11.42 -15.00 3.85
C MET A 1 11.21 -13.59 4.41
N SER A 2 11.27 -12.56 3.57
CA SER A 2 11.18 -11.16 4.01
C SER A 2 9.72 -10.73 4.18
N LYS A 3 9.39 -10.23 5.38
CA LYS A 3 8.05 -9.70 5.68
C LYS A 3 7.72 -8.52 4.77
N LEU A 4 6.47 -8.47 4.32
CA LEU A 4 5.94 -7.38 3.51
C LEU A 4 5.89 -6.08 4.33
N LYS A 5 6.32 -4.97 3.71
CA LYS A 5 6.23 -3.62 4.27
C LYS A 5 5.22 -2.82 3.47
N LEU A 6 4.40 -2.03 4.14
CA LEU A 6 3.33 -1.25 3.52
C LEU A 6 3.59 0.25 3.62
N HIS A 7 3.18 0.97 2.59
CA HIS A 7 3.05 2.41 2.59
C HIS A 7 1.62 2.79 2.16
N LEU A 8 0.97 3.62 2.98
CA LEU A 8 -0.32 4.23 2.65
C LEU A 8 -0.05 5.53 1.90
N ASP A 9 -0.47 5.55 0.63
CA ASP A 9 -0.51 6.75 -0.20
C ASP A 9 -1.27 7.90 0.48
N ALA A 10 -1.08 9.14 0.02
CA ALA A 10 -1.78 10.32 0.51
C ALA A 10 -3.31 10.11 0.59
N ASP A 11 -3.92 9.54 -0.46
CA ASP A 11 -5.35 9.25 -0.53
C ASP A 11 -5.82 8.17 0.48
N THR A 12 -4.90 7.33 0.94
CA THR A 12 -5.17 6.25 1.90
C THR A 12 -4.56 6.50 3.27
N SER A 13 -4.02 7.71 3.53
CA SER A 13 -3.37 8.08 4.79
C SER A 13 -4.38 8.33 5.93
N ILE A 14 -5.14 7.28 6.27
CA ILE A 14 -6.09 7.27 7.36
C ILE A 14 -5.34 6.92 8.66
N LYS A 15 -5.24 7.89 9.58
CA LYS A 15 -4.50 7.72 10.85
C LYS A 15 -4.97 6.50 11.65
N ALA A 16 -6.28 6.27 11.74
CA ALA A 16 -6.83 5.14 12.47
C ALA A 16 -6.46 3.77 11.83
N LEU A 17 -6.39 3.70 10.50
CA LEU A 17 -5.95 2.52 9.78
C LEU A 17 -4.47 2.23 10.05
N HIS A 18 -3.63 3.26 9.94
CA HIS A 18 -2.20 3.18 10.24
C HIS A 18 -1.95 2.68 11.67
N SER A 19 -2.55 3.32 12.67
CA SER A 19 -2.41 2.91 14.08
C SER A 19 -2.88 1.48 14.31
N ALA A 20 -4.01 1.07 13.72
CA ALA A 20 -4.52 -0.29 13.88
C ALA A 20 -3.56 -1.36 13.32
N LEU A 21 -2.94 -1.12 12.16
CA LEU A 21 -1.99 -2.04 11.56
C LEU A 21 -0.65 -2.08 12.30
N VAL A 22 -0.13 -0.92 12.73
CA VAL A 22 1.10 -0.84 13.53
C VAL A 22 0.92 -1.52 14.89
N ASN A 23 -0.23 -1.32 15.56
CA ASN A 23 -0.53 -1.99 16.83
C ASN A 23 -0.63 -3.53 16.69
N LYS A 24 -0.90 -4.03 15.48
CA LYS A 24 -0.86 -5.47 15.15
C LYS A 24 0.56 -5.97 14.85
N GLY A 25 1.57 -5.11 14.85
CA GLY A 25 2.98 -5.45 14.62
C GLY A 25 3.42 -5.39 13.16
N TYR A 26 2.63 -4.78 12.26
CA TYR A 26 3.00 -4.62 10.86
C TYR A 26 3.86 -3.37 10.62
N ASP A 27 4.80 -3.46 9.68
CA ASP A 27 5.63 -2.33 9.24
C ASP A 27 4.86 -1.48 8.21
N VAL A 28 4.14 -0.47 8.71
CA VAL A 28 3.31 0.41 7.90
C VAL A 28 3.75 1.87 8.06
N THR A 29 3.89 2.55 6.94
CA THR A 29 4.12 4.01 6.84
C THR A 29 2.96 4.65 6.11
N ARG A 30 2.84 5.98 6.18
CA ARG A 30 1.80 6.75 5.46
C ARG A 30 2.36 8.08 4.98
N THR A 31 1.80 8.66 3.93
CA THR A 31 2.12 10.03 3.50
C THR A 31 1.39 11.05 4.40
N PRO A 32 2.06 12.06 4.98
CA PRO A 32 3.49 12.32 4.94
C PRO A 32 4.28 11.51 5.99
N THR A 33 5.56 11.31 5.72
CA THR A 33 6.57 10.70 6.61
C THR A 33 7.95 11.30 6.32
N ASP A 34 9.00 10.93 7.07
CA ASP A 34 10.33 11.57 6.98
C ASP A 34 10.98 11.51 5.58
N TRP A 35 10.52 10.57 4.74
CA TRP A 35 10.98 10.38 3.37
C TRP A 35 9.92 10.69 2.30
N MET A 36 8.72 11.16 2.69
CA MET A 36 7.62 11.46 1.77
C MET A 36 6.87 12.73 2.20
N ALA A 37 6.95 13.76 1.36
CA ALA A 37 6.24 15.02 1.58
C ALA A 37 4.73 14.84 1.43
N LEU A 38 3.95 15.74 2.05
CA LEU A 38 2.48 15.70 2.02
C LEU A 38 1.93 15.90 0.60
N ASP A 39 2.61 16.71 -0.20
CA ASP A 39 2.27 17.12 -1.56
C ASP A 39 3.06 16.34 -2.62
N ALA A 40 3.62 15.18 -2.26
CA ALA A 40 4.32 14.32 -3.19
C ALA A 40 3.37 13.81 -4.29
N SER A 41 3.76 14.02 -5.54
CA SER A 41 3.05 13.47 -6.71
C SER A 41 3.04 11.94 -6.70
N ASP A 42 2.10 11.32 -7.40
CA ASP A 42 1.95 9.85 -7.48
C ASP A 42 3.25 9.14 -7.90
N ASP A 43 3.99 9.71 -8.86
CA ASP A 43 5.28 9.16 -9.34
C ASP A 43 6.32 9.17 -8.21
N VAL A 44 6.43 10.28 -7.48
CA VAL A 44 7.30 10.42 -6.31
C VAL A 44 6.88 9.45 -5.20
N GLN A 45 5.58 9.28 -4.95
CA GLN A 45 5.10 8.33 -3.96
C GLN A 45 5.47 6.89 -4.29
N LEU A 46 5.29 6.47 -5.54
CA LEU A 46 5.70 5.15 -6.00
C LEU A 46 7.22 4.97 -5.92
N LEU A 47 8.01 5.91 -6.44
CA LEU A 47 9.47 5.84 -6.42
C LEU A 47 10.04 5.85 -5.00
N GLY A 48 9.45 6.62 -4.09
CA GLY A 48 9.81 6.60 -2.66
C GLY A 48 9.50 5.24 -2.03
N ALA A 49 8.33 4.67 -2.29
CA ALA A 49 7.99 3.32 -1.84
C ALA A 49 8.98 2.28 -2.39
N ILE A 50 9.39 2.40 -3.64
CA ILE A 50 10.43 1.55 -4.27
C ILE A 50 11.75 1.67 -3.53
N ALA A 51 12.23 2.89 -3.30
CA ALA A 51 13.49 3.15 -2.60
C ALA A 51 13.49 2.55 -1.17
N GLN A 52 12.34 2.57 -0.51
CA GLN A 52 12.15 2.01 0.84
C GLN A 52 11.81 0.50 0.84
N LYS A 53 11.71 -0.12 -0.34
CA LYS A 53 11.31 -1.52 -0.52
C LYS A 53 9.94 -1.84 0.10
N ARG A 54 8.97 -0.95 -0.11
CA ARG A 54 7.61 -1.03 0.42
C ARG A 54 6.60 -1.20 -0.71
N CYS A 55 5.61 -2.03 -0.47
CA CYS A 55 4.38 -2.07 -1.26
C CYS A 55 3.57 -0.81 -0.99
N ILE A 56 2.93 -0.25 -2.01
CA ILE A 56 2.06 0.92 -1.87
C ILE A 56 0.58 0.53 -1.95
N PHE A 57 -0.25 1.16 -1.12
CA PHE A 57 -1.70 1.03 -1.13
C PHE A 57 -2.34 2.37 -1.49
N THR A 58 -3.24 2.38 -2.48
CA THR A 58 -3.87 3.59 -3.00
C THR A 58 -5.33 3.39 -3.39
N PHE A 59 -6.09 4.49 -3.38
CA PHE A 59 -7.41 4.58 -4.02
C PHE A 59 -7.34 5.19 -5.43
N ASN A 60 -6.22 5.79 -5.82
CA ASN A 60 -5.99 6.33 -7.16
C ASN A 60 -5.65 5.20 -8.15
N ILE A 61 -6.69 4.49 -8.59
CA ILE A 61 -6.58 3.33 -9.49
C ILE A 61 -5.95 3.69 -10.83
N ARG A 62 -6.39 4.79 -11.45
CA ARG A 62 -6.04 5.12 -12.83
C ARG A 62 -4.55 5.41 -12.97
N ASP A 63 -4.03 6.28 -12.11
CA ASP A 63 -2.66 6.75 -12.26
C ASP A 63 -1.67 5.68 -11.81
N PHE A 64 -1.97 4.94 -10.73
CA PHE A 64 -1.11 3.85 -10.28
C PHE A 64 -1.11 2.62 -11.19
N LEU A 65 -2.17 2.38 -11.99
CA LEU A 65 -2.10 1.39 -13.07
C LEU A 65 -1.07 1.79 -14.13
N ILE A 66 -1.10 3.05 -14.57
CA ILE A 66 -0.15 3.57 -15.57
C ILE A 66 1.27 3.57 -15.02
N LEU A 67 1.45 3.99 -13.76
CA LEU A 67 2.75 4.01 -13.09
C LEU A 67 3.30 2.60 -12.85
N GLY A 68 2.45 1.64 -12.47
CA GLY A 68 2.87 0.25 -12.29
C GLY A 68 3.34 -0.40 -13.59
N GLU A 69 2.68 -0.07 -14.71
CA GLU A 69 3.14 -0.49 -16.03
C GLU A 69 4.47 0.16 -16.44
N ARG A 70 4.70 1.41 -16.03
CA ARG A 70 5.96 2.13 -16.27
C ARG A 70 7.12 1.60 -15.42
N TYR A 71 6.90 1.33 -14.15
CA TYR A 71 7.93 0.96 -13.17
C TYR A 71 7.81 -0.49 -12.70
N LYS A 72 8.23 -1.45 -13.53
CA LYS A 72 8.08 -2.89 -13.26
C LYS A 72 8.85 -3.42 -12.05
N ASN A 73 9.76 -2.64 -11.47
CA ASN A 73 10.57 -3.02 -10.32
C ASN A 73 9.93 -2.65 -8.96
N HIS A 74 8.65 -2.28 -8.93
CA HIS A 74 7.97 -1.97 -7.68
C HIS A 74 7.76 -3.16 -6.76
N TYR A 75 7.64 -2.90 -5.46
CA TYR A 75 7.45 -3.93 -4.42
C TYR A 75 5.98 -4.30 -4.19
N GLY A 76 5.11 -3.88 -5.11
CA GLY A 76 3.68 -4.17 -5.12
C GLY A 76 2.86 -2.89 -5.12
N ILE A 77 1.77 -2.91 -5.89
CA ILE A 77 0.76 -1.86 -5.89
C ILE A 77 -0.57 -2.52 -5.54
N ILE A 78 -1.18 -2.08 -4.45
CA ILE A 78 -2.47 -2.59 -3.99
C ILE A 78 -3.53 -1.52 -4.22
N LEU A 79 -4.52 -1.88 -5.01
CA LEU A 79 -5.61 -1.00 -5.41
C LEU A 79 -6.88 -1.34 -4.63
N ALA A 80 -7.61 -0.30 -4.24
CA ALA A 80 -8.97 -0.43 -3.73
C ALA A 80 -9.85 0.70 -4.27
N ALA A 81 -11.14 0.42 -4.47
CA ALA A 81 -12.11 1.47 -4.72
C ALA A 81 -12.65 1.97 -3.37
N GLN A 82 -12.38 3.22 -2.99
CA GLN A 82 -12.70 3.77 -1.66
C GLN A 82 -14.14 3.48 -1.21
N SER A 83 -15.12 3.61 -2.11
CA SER A 83 -16.55 3.37 -1.83
C SER A 83 -16.89 1.93 -1.44
N SER A 84 -16.00 0.97 -1.70
CA SER A 84 -16.21 -0.46 -1.42
C SER A 84 -15.76 -0.89 -0.03
N TRP A 85 -15.23 0.05 0.76
CA TRP A 85 -14.54 -0.26 2.01
C TRP A 85 -14.95 0.66 3.16
N ASN A 86 -15.01 0.08 4.36
CA ASN A 86 -15.05 0.82 5.60
C ASN A 86 -13.75 0.55 6.37
N LEU A 87 -13.50 1.31 7.44
CA LEU A 87 -12.26 1.19 8.21
C LEU A 87 -12.01 -0.25 8.71
N SER A 88 -13.03 -0.91 9.25
CA SER A 88 -12.91 -2.26 9.79
C SER A 88 -12.57 -3.29 8.70
N SER A 89 -13.21 -3.19 7.53
CA SER A 89 -12.91 -4.09 6.40
C SER A 89 -11.54 -3.81 5.77
N LEU A 90 -11.08 -2.54 5.73
CA LEU A 90 -9.71 -2.21 5.34
C LEU A 90 -8.68 -2.84 6.28
N ILE A 91 -8.88 -2.68 7.60
CA ILE A 91 -7.97 -3.25 8.60
C ILE A 91 -7.92 -4.77 8.44
N ALA A 92 -9.06 -5.44 8.29
CA ALA A 92 -9.13 -6.88 8.14
C ALA A 92 -8.40 -7.36 6.88
N ALA A 93 -8.72 -6.78 5.71
CA ALA A 93 -8.14 -7.20 4.44
C ALA A 93 -6.64 -6.89 4.34
N LEU A 94 -6.19 -5.70 4.78
CA LEU A 94 -4.77 -5.36 4.79
C LEU A 94 -3.99 -6.21 5.79
N SER A 95 -4.57 -6.50 6.97
CA SER A 95 -3.95 -7.42 7.92
C SER A 95 -3.77 -8.81 7.32
N LYS A 96 -4.80 -9.34 6.65
CA LYS A 96 -4.77 -10.64 6.00
C LYS A 96 -3.71 -10.69 4.89
N MET A 97 -3.67 -9.66 4.04
CA MET A 97 -2.63 -9.51 3.01
C MET A 97 -1.23 -9.53 3.61
N LEU A 98 -0.99 -8.73 4.66
CA LEU A 98 0.32 -8.63 5.32
C LEU A 98 0.74 -9.91 6.05
N SER A 99 -0.21 -10.76 6.47
CA SER A 99 0.08 -12.03 7.12
C SER A 99 0.25 -13.20 6.15
N GLU A 100 -0.46 -13.19 5.02
CA GLU A 100 -0.53 -14.32 4.09
C GLU A 100 0.33 -14.16 2.83
N THR A 101 0.90 -12.98 2.59
CA THR A 101 1.64 -12.68 1.34
C THR A 101 3.08 -12.29 1.64
N GLU A 102 4.02 -12.86 0.89
CA GLU A 102 5.43 -12.49 0.97
C GLU A 102 5.80 -11.32 0.05
N ALA A 103 6.84 -10.58 0.39
CA ALA A 103 7.32 -9.46 -0.42
C ALA A 103 7.72 -9.87 -1.85
N ALA A 104 8.24 -11.09 -2.02
CA ALA A 104 8.63 -11.61 -3.33
C ALA A 104 7.42 -11.86 -4.25
N GLU A 105 6.27 -12.23 -3.69
CA GLU A 105 5.04 -12.49 -4.45
C GLU A 105 4.42 -11.22 -5.05
N LEU A 106 4.72 -10.06 -4.46
CA LEU A 106 4.17 -8.77 -4.90
C LEU A 106 5.13 -7.98 -5.81
N GLN A 107 6.35 -8.46 -6.01
CA GLN A 107 7.32 -7.74 -6.83
C GLN A 107 6.83 -7.63 -8.29
N GLY A 108 6.74 -6.40 -8.78
CA GLY A 108 6.19 -6.07 -10.10
C GLY A 108 4.70 -6.36 -10.27
N GLN A 109 3.97 -6.70 -9.19
CA GLN A 109 2.54 -7.04 -9.26
C GLN A 109 1.63 -5.88 -8.86
N ILE A 110 0.55 -5.71 -9.63
CA ILE A 110 -0.56 -4.82 -9.30
C ILE A 110 -1.74 -5.72 -8.91
N ARG A 111 -2.23 -5.60 -7.67
CA ARG A 111 -3.31 -6.46 -7.15
C ARG A 111 -4.42 -5.63 -6.54
N TRP A 112 -5.61 -6.23 -6.50
CA TRP A 112 -6.78 -5.63 -5.87
C TRP A 112 -6.90 -6.10 -4.42
N LEU A 113 -7.13 -5.19 -3.48
CA LEU A 113 -7.33 -5.54 -2.06
C LEU A 113 -8.51 -6.50 -1.87
N ASN A 114 -9.48 -6.50 -2.80
CA ASN A 114 -10.63 -7.42 -2.79
C ASN A 114 -10.24 -8.90 -2.72
N GLN A 115 -9.02 -9.27 -3.12
CA GLN A 115 -8.51 -10.65 -3.04
C GLN A 115 -8.35 -11.13 -1.59
N TRP A 116 -8.24 -10.21 -0.64
CA TRP A 116 -8.18 -10.50 0.80
C TRP A 116 -9.44 -10.04 1.54
N LYS A 117 -10.52 -9.74 0.82
CA LYS A 117 -11.81 -9.42 1.43
C LYS A 117 -12.39 -10.71 2.06
N CYS A 118 -12.75 -10.61 3.33
CA CYS A 118 -13.50 -11.64 4.04
C CYS A 118 -15.00 -11.49 3.78
#